data_AF-A0A523VJA2-F1
#
_entry.id   AF-A0A523VJA2-F1
#
_cell.length_a   1.000
_cell.length_b   1.000
_cell.length_c   1.000
_cell.angle_alpha   90.00
_cell.angle_beta   90.00
_cell.angle_gamma   90.00
#
_symmetry.space_group_name_H-M   'P 1'
#
loop_
_entity.id
_entity.type
_entity.pdbx_description
1 polymer ?
#
loop_
_entity_poly.entity_id
_entity_poly.type
_entity_poly.pdbx_seq_one_letter_code
_entity_poly.pdbx_strand_id
1 'polypeptide(L)'
;MALIKADFQFIKQQLNREPRGILEVSTRCKTSHPQVIKTKPIFDKEIFPTLYYLVCSNMIDKVSKLEAQSYIKELQEKIDSNQDFKDRFLVAQE
;
A
#
# COMPACT_ATOMS: atom_id res chain seq x y z
N MET A 1 -3.10 -1.31 13.06
CA MET A 1 -2.37 -0.70 14.21
C MET A 1 -3.00 0.64 14.55
N ALA A 2 -2.93 1.11 15.81
CA ALA A 2 -3.55 2.37 16.20
C ALA A 2 -2.93 3.58 15.44
N LEU A 3 -3.80 4.46 14.96
CA LEU A 3 -3.49 5.71 14.29
C LEU A 3 -3.19 6.79 15.35
N ILE A 4 -2.04 7.46 15.25
CA ILE A 4 -1.63 8.50 16.20
C ILE A 4 -1.56 9.88 15.54
N LYS A 5 -1.63 10.96 16.33
CA LYS A 5 -1.61 12.34 15.81
C LYS A 5 -0.42 12.63 14.89
N ALA A 6 0.75 12.08 15.20
CA ALA A 6 1.97 12.24 14.39
C ALA A 6 1.83 11.63 12.98
N ASP A 7 1.02 10.59 12.81
CA ASP A 7 0.80 9.95 11.51
C ASP A 7 0.12 10.92 10.54
N PHE A 8 -0.87 11.69 11.01
CA PHE A 8 -1.58 12.67 10.17
C PHE A 8 -0.64 13.74 9.62
N GLN A 9 0.28 14.24 10.44
CA GLN A 9 1.27 15.23 10.01
C GLN A 9 2.22 14.64 8.96
N PHE A 10 2.71 13.42 9.20
CA PHE A 10 3.57 12.73 8.25
C PHE A 10 2.86 12.51 6.92
N ILE A 11 1.62 11.97 6.95
CA ILE A 11 0.85 11.69 5.73
C ILE A 11 0.52 12.97 4.97
N LYS A 12 0.15 14.05 5.67
CA LYS A 12 -0.09 15.36 5.05
C LYS A 12 1.14 15.86 4.29
N GLN A 13 2.33 15.70 4.86
CA GLN A 13 3.59 16.06 4.19
C GLN A 13 3.84 15.22 2.93
N GLN A 14 3.53 13.92 2.95
CA GLN A 14 3.73 13.05 1.78
C GLN A 14 2.70 13.31 0.67
N LEU A 15 1.43 13.57 1.03
CA LEU A 15 0.34 13.76 0.07
C LEU A 15 0.17 15.20 -0.41
N ASN A 16 0.82 16.17 0.25
CA ASN A 16 0.65 17.61 0.04
C ASN A 16 -0.82 18.08 0.14
N ARG A 17 -1.63 17.40 0.96
CA ARG A 17 -3.04 17.71 1.24
C ARG A 17 -3.47 17.10 2.56
N GLU A 18 -4.58 17.56 3.12
CA GLU A 18 -5.13 16.96 4.34
C GLU A 18 -5.56 15.50 4.11
N PRO A 19 -5.08 14.53 4.93
CA PRO A 19 -5.54 13.15 4.87
C PRO A 19 -7.02 13.04 5.26
N ARG A 20 -7.80 12.34 4.43
CA ARG A 20 -9.25 12.15 4.60
C ARG A 20 -9.59 10.68 4.69
N GLY A 21 -10.62 10.34 5.47
CA GLY A 21 -11.19 8.99 5.50
C GLY A 21 -10.26 7.87 5.97
N ILE A 22 -9.14 8.17 6.66
CA ILE A 22 -8.21 7.15 7.15
C ILE A 22 -8.84 6.35 8.28
N LEU A 23 -8.79 5.02 8.15
CA LEU A 23 -9.22 4.06 9.16
C LEU A 23 -8.05 3.65 10.06
N GLU A 24 -6.92 3.29 9.46
CA GLU A 24 -5.75 2.83 10.21
C GLU A 24 -4.46 2.92 9.39
N VAL A 25 -3.34 2.73 10.09
CA VAL A 25 -2.06 2.39 9.46
C VAL A 25 -1.96 0.87 9.37
N SER A 26 -1.95 0.35 8.15
CA SER A 26 -1.85 -1.07 7.85
C SER A 26 -0.41 -1.59 7.97
N THR A 27 0.57 -0.75 7.65
CA THR A 27 1.99 -1.12 7.77
C THR A 27 2.84 0.10 8.09
N ARG A 28 3.86 -0.10 8.94
CA ARG A 28 4.85 0.92 9.32
C ARG A 28 6.23 0.50 8.84
N CYS A 29 7.08 1.48 8.53
CA CYS A 29 8.47 1.23 8.21
C CYS A 29 9.30 0.96 9.48
N LYS A 30 10.59 0.62 9.30
CA LYS A 30 11.55 0.42 10.40
C LYS A 30 11.70 1.63 11.32
N THR A 31 11.44 2.85 10.82
CA THR A 31 11.47 4.09 11.60
C THR A 31 10.09 4.47 12.16
N SER A 32 9.14 3.53 12.18
CA SER A 32 7.77 3.66 12.71
C SER A 32 6.83 4.62 11.97
N HIS A 33 7.25 5.20 10.84
CA HIS A 33 6.36 6.00 10.00
C HIS A 33 5.37 5.15 9.19
N PRO A 34 4.16 5.66 8.90
CA PRO A 34 3.20 4.98 8.03
C PRO A 34 3.79 4.66 6.65
N GLN A 35 3.69 3.40 6.23
CA GLN A 35 3.96 2.96 4.85
C GLN A 35 2.68 2.84 4.05
N VAL A 36 1.72 2.10 4.59
CA VAL A 36 0.41 1.86 3.96
C VAL A 36 -0.67 2.30 4.91
N ILE A 37 -1.61 3.10 4.40
CA ILE A 37 -2.83 3.48 5.13
C ILE A 37 -4.04 2.79 4.50
N LYS A 38 -5.02 2.49 5.34
CA LYS A 38 -6.33 2.02 4.90
C LYS A 38 -7.33 3.15 5.00
N THR A 39 -8.12 3.38 3.96
CA THR A 39 -9.17 4.40 3.93
C THR A 39 -10.55 3.79 3.83
N LYS A 40 -11.57 4.56 4.22
CA LYS A 40 -12.97 4.20 3.98
C LYS A 40 -13.25 4.18 2.48
N PRO A 41 -13.98 3.19 1.96
CA PRO A 41 -14.38 3.16 0.55
C PRO A 41 -15.33 4.32 0.19
N ILE A 42 -16.08 4.84 1.16
CA ILE A 42 -16.93 6.02 1.01
C ILE A 42 -16.65 6.98 2.16
N PHE A 43 -16.30 8.22 1.85
CA PHE A 43 -16.10 9.29 2.82
C PHE A 43 -16.66 10.60 2.28
N ASP A 44 -17.57 11.24 3.03
CA ASP A 44 -18.21 12.50 2.66
C ASP A 44 -18.81 12.52 1.24
N LYS A 45 -19.56 11.45 0.91
CA LYS A 45 -20.19 11.23 -0.42
C LYS A 45 -19.19 11.05 -1.58
N GLU A 46 -17.90 11.02 -1.32
CA GLU A 46 -16.84 10.68 -2.29
C GLU A 46 -16.53 9.18 -2.23
N ILE A 47 -16.39 8.54 -3.39
CA ILE A 47 -16.04 7.12 -3.52
C ILE A 47 -14.54 6.99 -3.74
N PHE A 48 -13.88 6.22 -2.89
CA PHE A 48 -12.47 5.87 -3.00
C PHE A 48 -12.37 4.44 -3.58
N PRO A 49 -11.96 4.27 -4.85
CA PRO A 49 -11.89 2.95 -5.47
C PRO A 49 -10.78 2.08 -4.88
N THR A 50 -9.80 2.70 -4.23
CA THR A 50 -8.65 2.04 -3.62
C THR A 50 -8.81 2.05 -2.09
N LEU A 51 -8.66 0.89 -1.45
CA LEU A 51 -8.74 0.78 0.02
C LEU A 51 -7.39 1.04 0.70
N TYR A 52 -6.29 0.65 0.05
CA TYR A 52 -4.95 0.71 0.61
C TYR A 52 -4.08 1.67 -0.21
N TYR A 53 -3.56 2.70 0.45
CA TYR A 53 -2.69 3.69 -0.18
C TYR A 53 -1.27 3.57 0.37
N LEU A 54 -0.30 3.42 -0.53
CA LEU A 54 1.11 3.54 -0.20
C LEU A 54 1.48 5.02 -0.08
N VAL A 55 1.94 5.45 1.09
CA VAL A 55 2.22 6.86 1.40
C VAL A 55 3.69 7.16 1.70
N CYS A 56 4.50 6.14 2.00
CA CYS A 56 5.92 6.35 2.27
C CYS A 56 6.71 6.54 0.97
N SER A 57 7.27 7.73 0.77
CA SER A 57 8.08 8.11 -0.40
C SER A 57 9.20 7.12 -0.75
N ASN A 58 9.96 6.64 0.25
CA ASN A 58 11.01 5.64 0.03
C ASN A 58 10.45 4.30 -0.48
N MET A 59 9.24 3.90 -0.05
CA MET A 59 8.62 2.67 -0.55
C MET A 59 8.04 2.89 -1.95
N ILE A 60 7.48 4.06 -2.22
CA ILE A 60 7.02 4.45 -3.56
C ILE A 60 8.18 4.37 -4.56
N ASP A 61 9.34 4.98 -4.26
CA ASP A 61 10.53 4.91 -5.14
C ASP A 61 10.97 3.46 -5.43
N LYS A 62 10.98 2.60 -4.41
CA LYS A 62 11.33 1.18 -4.57
C LYS A 62 10.33 0.43 -5.43
N VAL A 63 9.04 0.64 -5.21
CA VAL A 63 7.98 0.03 -6.01
C VAL A 63 8.07 0.52 -7.46
N SER A 64 8.25 1.83 -7.68
CA SER A 64 8.42 2.41 -9.03
C SER A 64 9.62 1.83 -9.77
N LYS A 65 10.73 1.52 -9.09
CA LYS A 65 11.88 0.83 -9.71
C LYS A 65 11.52 -0.59 -10.16
N LEU A 66 10.79 -1.34 -9.35
CA LEU A 66 10.31 -2.68 -9.73
C LEU A 66 9.31 -2.61 -10.90
N GLU A 67 8.41 -1.63 -10.89
CA GLU A 67 7.47 -1.39 -11.99
C GLU A 67 8.21 -1.07 -13.29
N ALA A 68 9.22 -0.20 -13.24
CA ALA A 68 10.05 0.14 -14.40
C ALA A 68 10.83 -1.07 -14.94
N GLN A 69 11.15 -2.04 -14.08
CA GLN A 69 11.80 -3.30 -14.45
C GLN A 69 10.81 -4.35 -15.00
N SER A 70 9.52 -4.01 -15.16
CA SER A 70 8.49 -4.97 -15.57
C SER A 70 8.37 -6.18 -14.64
N TYR A 71 8.65 -6.00 -13.34
CA TYR A 71 8.73 -7.09 -12.38
C TYR A 71 7.42 -7.88 -12.21
N ILE A 72 6.27 -7.27 -12.52
CA ILE A 72 4.97 -7.96 -12.57
C ILE A 72 4.99 -9.08 -13.62
N LYS A 73 5.62 -8.85 -14.77
CA LYS A 73 5.74 -9.86 -15.83
C LYS A 73 6.58 -11.04 -15.34
N GLU A 74 7.69 -10.78 -14.66
CA GLU A 74 8.53 -11.83 -14.06
C GLU A 74 7.76 -12.65 -13.01
N LEU A 75 6.96 -11.98 -12.17
CA LEU A 75 6.10 -12.65 -11.20
C LEU A 75 5.03 -13.52 -11.88
N GLN A 76 4.43 -13.05 -12.98
CA GLN A 76 3.48 -13.83 -13.75
C GLN A 76 4.12 -15.07 -14.36
N GLU A 77 5.29 -14.92 -15.00
CA GLU A 77 6.07 -16.04 -15.54
C GLU A 77 6.42 -17.06 -14.43
N LYS A 78 6.72 -16.57 -13.23
CA LYS A 78 6.99 -17.43 -12.06
C LYS A 78 5.74 -18.17 -11.57
N ILE A 79 4.58 -17.53 -11.56
CA ILE A 79 3.29 -18.18 -11.24
C ILE A 79 2.98 -19.27 -12.26
N ASP A 80 3.22 -19.00 -13.55
CA ASP A 80 2.89 -19.95 -14.61
C ASP A 80 3.86 -21.14 -14.67
N SER A 81 5.12 -20.95 -14.25
CA SER A 81 6.17 -21.98 -14.30
C SER A 81 6.37 -22.77 -13.00
N ASN A 82 5.80 -22.33 -11.86
CA ASN A 82 6.02 -22.98 -10.57
C ASN A 82 4.70 -23.20 -9.81
N GLN A 83 4.27 -24.47 -9.73
CA GLN A 83 3.03 -24.86 -9.09
C GLN A 83 2.98 -24.52 -7.59
N ASP A 84 4.06 -24.77 -6.82
CA ASP A 84 4.11 -24.43 -5.39
C ASP A 84 3.95 -22.91 -5.17
N PHE A 85 4.62 -22.12 -6.00
CA PHE A 85 4.51 -20.66 -5.92
C PHE A 85 3.09 -20.19 -6.25
N LYS A 86 2.46 -20.78 -7.27
CA LYS A 86 1.06 -20.50 -7.66
C LYS A 86 0.08 -20.86 -6.56
N ASP A 87 0.22 -22.03 -5.95
CA ASP A 87 -0.69 -22.49 -4.88
C ASP A 87 -0.62 -21.54 -3.67
N ARG A 88 0.60 -21.14 -3.28
CA ARG A 88 0.80 -20.15 -2.21
C ARG A 88 0.23 -18.77 -2.55
N PHE A 89 0.29 -18.35 -3.81
CA PHE A 89 -0.31 -17.10 -4.25
C PHE A 89 -1.84 -17.14 -4.15
N LEU A 90 -2.48 -18.23 -4.59
CA LEU A 90 -3.94 -18.39 -4.52
C LEU A 90 -4.45 -18.40 -3.07
N VAL A 91 -3.77 -19.12 -2.18
CA VAL A 91 -4.10 -19.13 -0.73
C VAL A 91 -4.00 -17.74 -0.11
N ALA A 92 -3.10 -16.87 -0.59
CA ALA A 92 -2.96 -15.52 -0.07
C ALA A 92 -4.04 -14.53 -0.57
N GLN A 93 -4.86 -14.91 -1.55
CA GLN A 93 -5.97 -14.08 -2.07
C GLN A 93 -7.30 -14.31 -1.34
N GLU A 94 -7.43 -15.40 -0.60
CA GLU A 94 -8.60 -15.75 0.23
C GLU A 94 -8.56 -15.07 1.61
#